data_AF-A0A350USW8-F1
#
_entry.id   AF-A0A350USW8-F1
#
_cell.length_a   1.000
_cell.length_b   1.000
_cell.length_c   1.000
_cell.angle_alpha   90.00
_cell.angle_beta   90.00
_cell.angle_gamma   90.00
#
_symmetry.space_group_name_H-M   'P 1'
#
loop_
_entity.id
_entity.type
_entity.pdbx_description
1 polymer ?
#
loop_
_entity_poly.entity_id
_entity_poly.type
_entity_poly.pdbx_seq_one_letter_code
_entity_poly.pdbx_strand_id
1 'polypeptide(L)'
;MEAVETKEQATEQNKGTVKITVCKSLSGIAEGSELVYQEFEKQIKELEANAELGPGGCNMGQVGCRGYCSRDVLVDVYVPGQDPVTYEKVKPEMVVKILKDHVIGGKVFKKAAAKDDYYENLKKQTRVALEFGGRIDPENIDEYLEVGGYTGLKKALTMKPADIIEEIISSGLRGKGGGGFVTGHKWKKA
;
A
#
# COMPACT_ATOMS: atom_id res chain seq x y z
N MET A 1 -7.75 -46.11 4.65
CA MET A 1 -6.44 -46.75 4.89
C MET A 1 -5.57 -46.28 3.74
N GLU A 2 -4.52 -45.48 3.93
CA GLU A 2 -3.67 -45.28 5.09
C GLU A 2 -3.42 -43.80 5.35
N ALA A 3 -3.32 -43.47 6.64
CA ALA A 3 -2.75 -42.23 7.13
C ALA A 3 -1.23 -42.38 7.17
N VAL A 4 -0.49 -41.34 6.79
CA VAL A 4 0.91 -41.11 7.18
C VAL A 4 1.08 -39.58 7.25
N GLU A 5 0.78 -38.99 8.40
CA GLU A 5 1.74 -38.53 9.41
C GLU A 5 2.49 -37.24 9.04
N THR A 6 2.01 -36.17 9.68
CA THR A 6 2.72 -35.02 10.22
C THR A 6 4.24 -35.16 10.36
N LYS A 7 4.96 -34.20 9.79
CA LYS A 7 6.19 -33.69 10.40
C LYS A 7 6.11 -32.17 10.55
N GLU A 8 6.12 -31.76 11.80
CA GLU A 8 6.52 -30.44 12.26
C GLU A 8 7.85 -30.06 11.61
N GLN A 9 7.88 -28.89 10.97
CA GLN A 9 9.11 -28.11 10.84
C GLN A 9 8.78 -26.69 11.27
N ALA A 10 8.87 -26.47 12.59
CA ALA A 10 9.08 -25.15 13.12
C ALA A 10 10.48 -24.68 12.72
N THR A 11 10.56 -23.38 12.42
CA THR A 11 11.74 -22.52 12.49
C THR A 11 12.88 -22.78 11.50
N GLU A 12 12.74 -22.27 10.28
CA GLU A 12 13.86 -21.70 9.53
C GLU A 12 13.52 -20.30 8.99
N GLN A 13 14.04 -19.29 9.71
CA GLN A 13 14.66 -18.09 9.14
C GLN A 13 13.76 -17.07 8.40
N ASN A 14 12.90 -16.35 9.15
CA ASN A 14 12.41 -15.03 8.71
C ASN A 14 13.51 -13.96 8.86
N LYS A 15 14.55 -14.05 8.01
CA LYS A 15 15.66 -13.08 7.91
C LYS A 15 15.30 -11.86 7.05
N GLY A 16 14.10 -11.30 7.24
CA GLY A 16 13.68 -10.10 6.53
C GLY A 16 13.01 -9.11 7.46
N THR A 17 13.09 -7.84 7.10
CA THR A 17 12.39 -6.76 7.80
C THR A 17 10.90 -6.84 7.51
N VAL A 18 10.08 -6.83 8.55
CA VAL A 18 8.62 -6.75 8.41
C VAL A 18 8.27 -5.35 7.89
N LYS A 19 7.40 -5.24 6.88
CA LYS A 19 6.90 -3.94 6.42
C LYS A 19 5.45 -3.76 6.88
N ILE A 20 5.13 -2.61 7.47
CA ILE A 20 3.76 -2.23 7.84
C ILE A 20 3.44 -0.90 7.16
N THR A 21 2.31 -0.84 6.44
CA THR A 21 1.87 0.41 5.82
C THR A 21 0.47 0.79 6.26
N VAL A 22 0.28 2.03 6.69
CA VAL A 22 -1.03 2.57 7.09
C VAL A 22 -1.54 3.52 6.01
N CYS A 23 -2.77 3.30 5.56
CA CYS A 23 -3.46 4.22 4.65
C CYS A 23 -3.79 5.53 5.37
N LYS A 24 -3.11 6.62 4.98
CA LYS A 24 -3.34 7.98 5.52
C LYS A 24 -3.91 8.91 4.46
N SER A 25 -4.83 8.42 3.63
CA SER A 25 -5.66 9.29 2.79
C SER A 25 -6.67 10.07 3.62
N LEU A 26 -7.31 11.09 3.03
CA LEU A 26 -8.32 11.91 3.70
C LEU A 26 -9.39 11.08 4.43
N SER A 27 -9.90 10.01 3.80
CA SER A 27 -10.85 9.07 4.42
C SER A 27 -10.25 8.34 5.63
N GLY A 28 -9.03 7.83 5.50
CA GLY A 28 -8.31 7.20 6.60
C GLY A 28 -8.13 8.16 7.78
N ILE A 29 -7.71 9.40 7.49
CA ILE A 29 -7.54 10.44 8.52
C ILE A 29 -8.86 10.71 9.23
N ALA A 30 -9.96 10.85 8.48
CA ALA A 30 -11.30 11.04 9.05
C ALA A 30 -11.75 9.85 9.92
N GLU A 31 -11.34 8.62 9.59
CA GLU A 31 -11.64 7.40 10.35
C GLU A 31 -10.67 7.13 11.53
N GLY A 32 -9.68 8.02 11.73
CA GLY A 32 -8.73 7.95 12.83
C GLY A 32 -7.41 7.25 12.51
N SER A 33 -6.97 7.23 11.25
CA SER A 33 -5.70 6.61 10.84
C SER A 33 -4.49 7.20 11.57
N GLU A 34 -4.55 8.46 11.98
CA GLU A 34 -3.48 9.10 12.75
C GLU A 34 -3.28 8.43 14.11
N LEU A 35 -4.37 8.14 14.83
CA LEU A 35 -4.30 7.45 16.12
C LEU A 35 -3.79 6.01 15.95
N VAL A 36 -4.21 5.33 14.88
CA VAL A 36 -3.70 3.99 14.54
C VAL A 36 -2.20 4.03 14.24
N TYR A 37 -1.76 5.01 13.45
CA TYR A 37 -0.36 5.19 13.09
C TYR A 37 0.52 5.41 14.33
N GLN A 38 0.13 6.36 15.19
CA GLN A 38 0.85 6.68 16.42
C GLN A 38 0.91 5.49 17.39
N GLU A 39 -0.17 4.71 17.49
CA GLU A 39 -0.18 3.52 18.33
C GLU A 39 0.75 2.43 17.78
N PHE A 40 0.82 2.24 16.46
CA PHE A 40 1.81 1.33 15.87
C PHE A 40 3.24 1.81 16.14
N GLU A 41 3.55 3.09 15.93
CA GLU A 41 4.89 3.63 16.21
C GLU A 41 5.30 3.42 17.66
N LYS A 42 4.39 3.67 18.60
CA LYS A 42 4.62 3.46 20.02
C LYS A 42 4.91 1.99 20.33
N GLN A 43 4.04 1.08 19.88
CA GLN A 43 4.16 -0.34 20.17
C GLN A 43 5.40 -0.96 19.50
N ILE A 44 5.73 -0.56 18.28
CA ILE A 44 6.94 -1.02 17.58
C ILE A 44 8.18 -0.60 18.38
N LYS A 45 8.28 0.67 18.80
CA LYS A 45 9.42 1.14 19.62
C LYS A 45 9.56 0.35 20.93
N GLU A 46 8.45 0.06 21.61
CA GLU A 46 8.45 -0.74 22.83
C GLU A 46 8.94 -2.18 22.56
N LEU A 47 8.48 -2.81 21.48
CA LEU A 47 8.87 -4.17 21.09
C LEU A 47 10.33 -4.26 20.61
N GLU A 48 10.83 -3.25 19.91
CA GLU A 48 12.24 -3.17 19.49
C GLU A 48 13.15 -3.01 20.71
N ALA A 49 12.78 -2.16 21.67
CA ALA A 49 13.52 -1.98 22.92
C ALA A 49 13.60 -3.28 23.75
N ASN A 50 12.56 -4.11 23.68
CA ASN A 50 12.50 -5.40 24.38
C ASN A 50 13.09 -6.57 23.57
N ALA A 51 13.62 -6.32 22.36
CA ALA A 51 14.10 -7.35 21.43
C ALA A 51 13.05 -8.43 21.11
N GLU A 52 11.75 -8.07 21.15
CA GLU A 52 10.62 -8.95 20.84
C GLU A 52 10.31 -8.98 19.34
N LEU A 53 10.74 -7.96 18.61
CA LEU A 53 10.75 -7.98 17.14
C LEU A 53 11.93 -8.81 16.67
N GLY A 54 11.68 -9.76 15.77
CA GLY A 54 12.70 -10.65 15.22
C GLY A 54 13.89 -9.89 14.61
N PRO A 55 14.99 -10.60 14.26
CA PRO A 55 16.27 -9.98 13.91
C PRO A 55 16.25 -9.01 12.70
N GLY A 56 15.17 -9.02 11.91
CA GLY A 56 14.98 -8.11 10.78
C GLY A 56 14.34 -6.76 11.14
N GLY A 57 13.79 -6.59 12.35
CA GLY A 57 13.07 -5.38 12.76
C GLY A 57 11.76 -5.12 12.01
N CYS A 58 11.21 -3.91 12.16
CA CYS A 58 9.99 -3.49 11.48
C CYS A 58 10.19 -2.14 10.78
N ASN A 59 9.92 -2.08 9.48
CA ASN A 59 9.82 -0.84 8.72
C ASN A 59 8.35 -0.46 8.60
N MET A 60 7.97 0.64 9.25
CA MET A 60 6.61 1.18 9.18
C MET A 60 6.60 2.48 8.39
N GLY A 61 5.58 2.66 7.54
CA GLY A 61 5.38 3.90 6.79
C GLY A 61 3.92 4.20 6.50
N GLN A 62 3.66 5.44 6.08
CA GLN A 62 2.36 5.84 5.58
C GLN A 62 2.27 5.61 4.07
N VAL A 63 1.05 5.40 3.57
CA VAL A 63 0.78 5.33 2.13
C VAL A 63 -0.46 6.13 1.78
N GLY A 64 -0.55 6.49 0.50
CA GLY A 64 -1.75 7.11 -0.06
C GLY A 64 -2.98 6.19 -0.10
N CYS A 65 -4.06 6.70 -0.69
CA CYS A 65 -5.34 5.99 -0.78
C CYS A 65 -5.20 4.63 -1.48
N ARG A 66 -5.84 3.60 -0.89
CA ARG A 66 -5.89 2.25 -1.46
C ARG A 66 -7.12 1.97 -2.33
N GLY A 67 -8.06 2.92 -2.42
CA GLY A 67 -9.26 2.84 -3.26
C GLY A 67 -10.47 2.16 -2.62
N TYR A 68 -10.45 1.91 -1.30
CA TYR A 68 -11.54 1.26 -0.55
C TYR A 68 -11.90 2.03 0.73
N CYS A 69 -12.30 3.29 0.57
CA CYS A 69 -12.53 4.21 1.69
C CYS A 69 -13.58 3.72 2.70
N SER A 70 -14.55 2.89 2.29
CA SER A 70 -15.56 2.30 3.19
C SER A 70 -15.01 1.25 4.16
N ARG A 71 -13.74 0.86 3.98
CA ARG A 71 -13.01 -0.11 4.80
C ARG A 71 -11.82 0.50 5.53
N ASP A 72 -11.61 1.81 5.39
CA ASP A 72 -10.60 2.50 6.18
C ASP A 72 -10.90 2.34 7.70
N VAL A 73 -9.89 2.33 8.56
CA VAL A 73 -8.46 2.47 8.30
C VAL A 73 -7.87 1.15 7.76
N LEU A 74 -7.24 1.20 6.58
CA LEU A 74 -6.56 0.06 5.98
C LEU A 74 -5.09 -0.01 6.42
N VAL A 75 -4.65 -1.19 6.86
CA VAL A 75 -3.26 -1.45 7.25
C VAL A 75 -2.77 -2.72 6.56
N ASP A 76 -1.67 -2.65 5.82
CA ASP A 76 -1.03 -3.86 5.33
C ASP A 76 0.13 -4.27 6.22
N VAL A 77 0.28 -5.58 6.36
CA VAL A 77 1.43 -6.20 7.00
C VAL A 77 2.06 -7.17 6.00
N TYR A 78 3.35 -6.97 5.76
CA TYR A 78 4.19 -7.79 4.92
C TYR A 78 5.21 -8.49 5.82
N VAL A 79 4.93 -9.75 6.15
CA VAL A 79 5.89 -10.60 6.86
C VAL A 79 6.67 -11.40 5.81
N PRO A 80 8.01 -11.42 5.86
CA PRO A 80 8.80 -12.26 4.97
C PRO A 80 8.30 -13.72 4.98
N GLY A 81 8.31 -14.36 3.81
CA GLY A 81 7.86 -15.75 3.68
C GLY A 81 6.36 -15.98 3.82
N GLN A 82 5.53 -14.95 4.01
CA GLN A 82 4.07 -15.04 4.08
C GLN A 82 3.41 -14.18 3.01
N ASP A 83 2.18 -14.53 2.66
CA ASP A 83 1.35 -13.69 1.81
C ASP A 83 1.01 -12.37 2.53
N PRO A 84 0.95 -11.22 1.81
CA PRO A 84 0.56 -9.96 2.40
C PRO A 84 -0.84 -10.02 3.01
N VAL A 85 -1.00 -9.41 4.18
CA VAL A 85 -2.30 -9.34 4.85
C VAL A 85 -2.72 -7.88 5.00
N THR A 86 -3.84 -7.54 4.40
CA THR A 86 -4.54 -6.27 4.65
C THR A 86 -5.52 -6.44 5.81
N TYR A 87 -5.48 -5.51 6.75
CA TYR A 87 -6.45 -5.32 7.81
C TYR A 87 -7.36 -4.13 7.48
N GLU A 88 -8.65 -4.27 7.75
CA GLU A 88 -9.68 -3.26 7.49
C GLU A 88 -10.31 -2.76 8.80
N LYS A 89 -10.80 -1.51 8.76
CA LYS A 89 -11.44 -0.83 9.90
C LYS A 89 -10.61 -0.88 11.18
N VAL A 90 -9.29 -0.77 11.03
CA VAL A 90 -8.36 -0.86 12.16
C VAL A 90 -8.63 0.29 13.13
N LYS A 91 -8.67 -0.05 14.42
CA LYS A 91 -8.75 0.90 15.54
C LYS A 91 -7.53 0.74 16.44
N PRO A 92 -7.13 1.76 17.21
CA PRO A 92 -5.90 1.73 18.02
C PRO A 92 -5.79 0.49 18.92
N GLU A 93 -6.90 0.07 19.53
CA GLU A 93 -6.95 -1.12 20.40
C GLU A 93 -6.66 -2.46 19.70
N MET A 94 -6.70 -2.49 18.36
CA MET A 94 -6.39 -3.69 17.57
C MET A 94 -4.89 -3.82 17.28
N VAL A 95 -4.12 -2.73 17.37
CA VAL A 95 -2.70 -2.67 16.99
C VAL A 95 -1.88 -3.70 17.75
N VAL A 96 -2.05 -3.77 19.07
CA VAL A 96 -1.33 -4.72 19.93
C VAL A 96 -1.58 -6.17 19.49
N LYS A 97 -2.82 -6.50 19.10
CA LYS A 97 -3.15 -7.85 18.61
C LYS A 97 -2.53 -8.12 17.26
N ILE A 98 -2.53 -7.15 16.34
CA ILE A 98 -1.89 -7.29 15.03
C ILE A 98 -0.38 -7.53 15.20
N LEU A 99 0.29 -6.79 16.07
CA LEU A 99 1.73 -6.97 16.30
C LEU A 99 2.03 -8.30 17.00
N LYS A 100 1.38 -8.59 18.13
CA LYS A 100 1.70 -9.78 18.92
C LYS A 100 1.23 -11.08 18.27
N ASP A 101 -0.01 -11.14 17.78
CA ASP A 101 -0.55 -12.38 17.24
C ASP A 101 0.00 -12.65 15.83
N HIS A 102 0.02 -11.64 14.96
CA HIS A 102 0.39 -11.81 13.56
C HIS A 102 1.89 -11.59 13.31
N VAL A 103 2.44 -10.43 13.68
CA VAL A 103 3.86 -10.12 13.37
C VAL A 103 4.83 -11.01 14.15
N ILE A 104 4.60 -11.19 15.45
CA ILE A 104 5.45 -12.02 16.32
C ILE A 104 4.99 -13.48 16.30
N GLY A 105 3.68 -13.71 16.54
CA GLY A 105 3.12 -15.05 16.67
C GLY A 105 2.83 -15.79 15.37
N GLY A 106 2.94 -15.12 14.21
CA GLY A 106 2.66 -15.70 12.89
C GLY A 106 1.18 -16.05 12.63
N LYS A 107 0.26 -15.64 13.51
CA LYS A 107 -1.17 -15.93 13.41
C LYS A 107 -1.95 -14.68 13.03
N VAL A 108 -2.47 -14.67 11.80
CA VAL A 108 -3.31 -13.58 11.29
C VAL A 108 -4.50 -13.30 12.22
N PHE A 109 -4.69 -12.02 12.56
CA PHE A 109 -5.85 -11.58 13.35
C PHE A 109 -7.12 -11.54 12.48
N LYS A 110 -7.69 -12.73 12.24
CA LYS A 110 -8.79 -12.97 11.28
C LYS A 110 -10.01 -12.07 11.44
N LYS A 111 -10.28 -11.54 12.64
CA LYS A 111 -11.45 -10.68 12.89
C LYS A 111 -11.37 -9.36 12.12
N ALA A 112 -10.17 -8.82 11.93
CA ALA A 112 -9.94 -7.56 11.23
C ALA A 112 -9.29 -7.73 9.85
N ALA A 113 -8.90 -8.96 9.48
CA ALA A 113 -8.32 -9.25 8.17
C ALA A 113 -9.36 -9.03 7.06
N ALA A 114 -8.94 -8.35 5.99
CA ALA A 114 -9.75 -8.15 4.80
C ALA A 114 -10.12 -9.50 4.17
N LYS A 115 -11.37 -9.61 3.73
CA LYS A 115 -11.91 -10.82 3.10
C LYS A 115 -11.49 -10.90 1.63
N ASP A 116 -11.64 -12.07 1.03
CA ASP A 116 -11.25 -12.35 -0.36
C ASP A 116 -11.84 -11.36 -1.37
N ASP A 117 -13.06 -10.86 -1.10
CA ASP A 117 -13.75 -9.90 -1.95
C ASP A 117 -12.98 -8.58 -2.10
N TYR A 118 -12.18 -8.18 -1.11
CA TYR A 118 -11.27 -7.04 -1.21
C TYR A 118 -10.25 -7.26 -2.34
N TYR A 119 -9.54 -8.38 -2.29
CA TYR A 119 -8.47 -8.71 -3.23
C TYR A 119 -9.02 -9.00 -4.63
N GLU A 120 -10.14 -9.72 -4.73
CA GLU A 120 -10.80 -10.00 -6.00
C GLU A 120 -11.22 -8.72 -6.72
N ASN A 121 -11.77 -7.74 -6.00
CA ASN A 121 -12.17 -6.49 -6.62
C ASN A 121 -10.97 -5.65 -7.05
N LEU A 122 -9.86 -5.67 -6.30
CA LEU A 122 -8.63 -5.00 -6.71
C LEU A 122 -8.05 -5.62 -8.00
N LYS A 123 -8.08 -6.95 -8.13
CA LYS A 123 -7.62 -7.68 -9.33
C LYS A 123 -8.41 -7.34 -10.60
N LYS A 124 -9.67 -6.90 -10.45
CA LYS A 124 -10.54 -6.49 -11.58
C LYS A 124 -10.24 -5.07 -12.08
N GLN A 125 -9.40 -4.31 -11.39
CA GLN A 125 -9.12 -2.91 -11.72
C GLN A 125 -7.86 -2.76 -12.57
N THR A 126 -7.91 -1.87 -13.56
CA THR A 126 -6.71 -1.35 -14.23
C THR A 126 -6.38 0.02 -13.65
N ARG A 127 -5.37 0.07 -12.76
CA ARG A 127 -4.99 1.30 -12.04
C ARG A 127 -3.87 2.02 -12.78
N VAL A 128 -4.21 2.87 -13.75
CA VAL A 128 -3.21 3.67 -14.49
C VAL A 128 -2.76 4.88 -13.66
N ALA A 129 -3.68 5.80 -13.35
CA ALA A 129 -3.32 7.01 -12.57
C ALA A 129 -3.04 6.72 -11.08
N LEU A 130 -3.59 5.62 -10.56
CA LEU A 130 -3.50 5.22 -9.15
C LEU A 130 -2.58 4.01 -8.96
N GLU A 131 -1.72 3.67 -9.92
CA GLU A 131 -0.89 2.46 -9.91
C GLU A 131 -0.12 2.25 -8.60
N PHE A 132 0.48 3.33 -8.11
CA PHE A 132 1.31 3.33 -6.89
C PHE A 132 0.55 3.77 -5.63
N GLY A 133 -0.74 4.11 -5.74
CA GLY A 133 -1.56 4.48 -4.59
C GLY A 133 -1.67 3.32 -3.60
N GLY A 134 -1.31 3.54 -2.34
CA GLY A 134 -1.27 2.49 -1.32
C GLY A 134 -0.01 1.63 -1.32
N ARG A 135 1.01 1.98 -2.12
CA ARG A 135 2.31 1.29 -2.17
C ARG A 135 3.48 2.18 -1.75
N ILE A 136 3.43 3.46 -2.12
CA ILE A 136 4.45 4.45 -1.80
C ILE A 136 3.94 5.48 -0.79
N ASP A 137 4.87 6.03 -0.01
CA ASP A 137 4.63 7.22 0.81
C ASP A 137 4.51 8.46 -0.09
N PRO A 138 3.36 9.16 -0.10
CA PRO A 138 3.17 10.35 -0.92
C PRO A 138 4.06 11.54 -0.52
N GLU A 139 4.68 11.51 0.67
CA GLU A 139 5.59 12.55 1.17
C GLU A 139 7.07 12.19 0.99
N ASN A 140 7.37 10.99 0.47
CA ASN A 140 8.73 10.55 0.19
C ASN A 140 9.05 10.60 -1.31
N ILE A 141 9.93 11.53 -1.70
CA ILE A 141 10.33 11.69 -3.10
C ILE A 141 11.18 10.53 -3.61
N ASP A 142 11.97 9.87 -2.75
CA ASP A 142 12.84 8.77 -3.15
C ASP A 142 12.01 7.56 -3.57
N GLU A 143 10.96 7.22 -2.82
CA GLU A 143 10.00 6.17 -3.21
C GLU A 143 9.30 6.48 -4.53
N TYR A 144 8.96 7.76 -4.77
CA TYR A 144 8.38 8.17 -6.05
C TYR A 144 9.37 7.98 -7.21
N LEU A 145 10.66 8.30 -7.00
CA LEU A 145 11.72 8.10 -7.99
C LEU A 145 11.96 6.61 -8.28
N GLU A 146 11.98 5.76 -7.26
CA GLU A 146 12.17 4.31 -7.37
C GLU A 146 11.12 3.64 -8.26
N VAL A 147 9.87 4.11 -8.22
CA VAL A 147 8.79 3.60 -9.07
C VAL A 147 8.73 4.26 -10.46
N GLY A 148 9.76 5.00 -10.86
CA GLY A 148 9.85 5.65 -12.17
C GLY A 148 9.17 7.02 -12.22
N GLY A 149 8.99 7.67 -11.07
CA GLY A 149 8.56 9.06 -10.99
C GLY A 149 9.39 9.99 -11.86
N TYR A 150 8.75 11.02 -12.42
CA TYR A 150 9.35 11.98 -13.37
C TYR A 150 9.89 11.41 -14.68
N THR A 151 9.82 10.11 -14.97
CA THR A 151 10.26 9.55 -16.26
C THR A 151 9.55 10.21 -17.45
N GLY A 152 8.23 10.41 -17.36
CA GLY A 152 7.46 11.13 -18.36
C GLY A 152 7.88 12.60 -18.51
N LEU A 153 8.20 13.29 -17.41
CA LEU A 153 8.70 14.67 -17.46
C LEU A 153 10.08 14.73 -18.11
N LYS A 154 11.00 13.83 -17.72
CA LYS A 154 12.34 13.74 -18.32
C LYS A 154 12.25 13.53 -19.83
N LYS A 155 11.36 12.64 -20.29
CA LYS A 155 11.09 12.46 -21.72
C LYS A 155 10.56 13.76 -22.36
N ALA A 156 9.52 14.37 -21.78
CA ALA A 156 8.90 15.59 -22.31
C ALA A 156 9.89 16.74 -22.48
N LEU A 157 10.83 16.92 -21.55
CA LEU A 157 11.87 17.96 -21.62
C LEU A 157 12.83 17.80 -22.81
N THR A 158 12.89 16.62 -23.42
CA THR A 158 13.71 16.35 -24.63
C THR A 158 12.93 16.51 -25.93
N MET A 159 11.61 16.72 -25.86
CA MET A 159 10.71 16.78 -27.00
C MET A 159 10.35 18.22 -27.37
N LYS A 160 10.00 18.46 -28.63
CA LYS A 160 9.38 19.73 -29.02
C LYS A 160 7.94 19.76 -28.49
N PRO A 161 7.39 20.93 -28.13
CA PRO A 161 6.01 21.05 -27.68
C PRO A 161 4.98 20.44 -28.64
N ALA A 162 5.20 20.57 -29.96
CA ALA A 162 4.32 19.99 -30.98
C ALA A 162 4.28 18.45 -30.91
N ASP A 163 5.42 17.81 -30.69
CA ASP A 163 5.52 16.34 -30.61
C ASP A 163 4.81 15.81 -29.36
N ILE A 164 4.89 16.55 -28.23
CA ILE A 164 4.16 16.21 -27.00
C ILE A 164 2.65 16.28 -27.23
N ILE A 165 2.17 17.31 -27.93
CA ILE A 165 0.74 17.48 -28.23
C ILE A 165 0.25 16.31 -29.10
N GLU A 166 0.99 15.95 -30.15
CA GLU A 166 0.61 14.83 -31.03
C GLU A 166 0.66 13.48 -30.28
N GLU A 167 1.60 13.26 -29.35
CA GLU A 167 1.62 12.07 -28.49
C GLU A 167 0.34 11.97 -27.63
N ILE A 168 -0.13 13.09 -27.05
CA ILE A 168 -1.37 13.13 -26.26
C ILE A 168 -2.63 12.99 -27.12
N ILE A 169 -2.62 13.48 -28.36
CA ILE A 169 -3.71 13.22 -29.33
C ILE A 169 -3.78 11.73 -29.65
N SER A 170 -2.63 11.12 -29.96
CA SER A 170 -2.50 9.70 -30.26
C SER A 170 -2.93 8.81 -29.09
N SER A 171 -2.66 9.24 -27.84
CA SER A 171 -3.09 8.51 -26.65
C SER A 171 -4.61 8.49 -26.46
N GLY A 172 -5.37 9.30 -27.20
CA GLY A 172 -6.83 9.42 -27.06
C GLY A 172 -7.27 10.01 -25.71
N LEU A 173 -6.40 10.72 -24.98
CA LEU A 173 -6.74 11.26 -23.67
C LEU A 173 -7.87 12.29 -23.79
N ARG A 174 -8.89 12.11 -22.96
CA ARG A 174 -10.04 13.02 -22.86
C ARG A 174 -10.12 13.61 -21.45
N GLY A 175 -10.66 14.83 -21.35
CA GLY A 175 -10.88 15.51 -20.09
C GLY A 175 -11.78 14.71 -19.16
N LYS A 176 -11.26 14.36 -17.98
CA LYS A 176 -11.97 13.54 -16.97
C LYS A 176 -12.90 14.35 -16.04
N GLY A 177 -13.00 15.66 -16.25
CA GLY A 177 -13.89 16.56 -15.49
C GLY A 177 -15.35 16.58 -15.94
N GLY A 178 -15.80 15.63 -16.78
CA GLY A 178 -17.19 15.50 -17.23
C GLY A 178 -17.39 15.71 -18.73
N GLY A 179 -16.98 16.86 -19.28
CA GLY A 179 -17.25 17.21 -20.69
C GLY A 179 -16.53 16.36 -21.74
N GLY A 180 -15.50 15.60 -21.36
CA GLY A 180 -14.87 14.61 -22.26
C GLY A 180 -14.15 15.20 -23.48
N PHE A 181 -13.79 16.48 -23.48
CA PHE A 181 -13.09 17.10 -24.60
C PHE A 181 -11.71 16.45 -24.82
N VAL A 182 -11.26 16.33 -26.08
CA VAL A 182 -9.95 15.72 -26.40
C VAL A 182 -8.83 16.62 -25.87
N THR A 183 -8.03 16.11 -24.95
CA THR A 183 -7.04 16.90 -24.20
C THR A 183 -6.01 17.52 -25.13
N GLY A 184 -5.46 16.75 -26.07
CA GLY A 184 -4.45 17.25 -27.01
C GLY A 184 -4.99 18.35 -27.95
N HIS A 185 -6.26 18.29 -28.38
CA HIS A 185 -6.88 19.36 -29.15
C HIS A 185 -7.06 20.66 -28.35
N LYS A 186 -7.24 20.56 -27.03
CA LYS A 186 -7.27 21.74 -26.16
C LYS A 186 -5.89 22.38 -26.08
N TRP A 187 -4.84 21.58 -25.91
CA TRP A 187 -3.46 22.07 -25.83
C TRP A 187 -2.99 22.70 -27.14
N LYS A 188 -3.39 22.15 -28.30
CA LYS A 188 -3.07 22.71 -29.63
C LYS A 188 -3.63 24.11 -29.88
N LYS A 189 -4.68 24.50 -29.15
CA LYS A 189 -5.38 25.78 -29.28
C LYS A 189 -5.00 26.80 -28.19
N ALA A 190 -4.30 26.36 -27.15
CA ALA A 190 -3.80 27.21 -26.08
C ALA A 190 -2.54 27.95 -26.55
#